data_AF-A0A504YRV5-F1
#
_entry.id   AF-A0A504YRV5-F1
#
_cell.length_a   1.000
_cell.length_b   1.000
_cell.length_c   1.000
_cell.angle_alpha   90.00
_cell.angle_beta   90.00
_cell.angle_gamma   90.00
#
_symmetry.space_group_name_H-M   'P 1'
#
loop_
_entity.id
_entity.type
_entity.pdbx_description
1 polymer ?
#
loop_
_entity_poly.entity_id
_entity_poly.type
_entity_poly.pdbx_seq_one_letter_code
_entity_poly.pdbx_strand_id
1 'polypeptide(L)'
;MSDFPALHDVAPTFVRACLDRNTRWLRLRVRMVSLVARVLEPLSEASRIGLLFTLALNYLSGGSMYYVLLVYFTGWTMLDYTLLRSLQNGKPSFPFPVFLLVWLSRELLAYAIFIRALYN
;
A
#
# COMPACT_ATOMS: atom_id res chain seq x y z
N MET A 1 -17.65 10.70 28.11
CA MET A 1 -17.71 10.35 26.67
C MET A 1 -16.51 11.02 26.02
N SER A 2 -15.58 10.27 25.45
CA SER A 2 -14.25 10.78 25.06
C SER A 2 -14.23 11.27 23.61
N ASP A 3 -13.70 12.48 23.38
CA ASP A 3 -13.64 13.21 22.10
C ASP A 3 -12.69 12.63 21.04
N PHE A 4 -12.00 11.52 21.32
CA PHE A 4 -11.01 10.92 20.43
C PHE A 4 -11.43 9.51 19.99
N PRO A 5 -12.17 9.36 18.88
CA PRO A 5 -12.62 8.06 18.39
C PRO A 5 -11.47 7.11 18.04
N ALA A 6 -10.26 7.63 17.78
CA ALA A 6 -9.07 6.84 17.51
C ALA A 6 -8.59 5.98 18.70
N LEU A 7 -8.97 6.33 19.94
CA LEU A 7 -8.57 5.61 21.15
C LEU A 7 -9.53 4.48 21.55
N HIS A 8 -10.70 4.35 20.90
CA HIS A 8 -11.69 3.32 21.24
C HIS A 8 -11.42 1.95 20.59
N ASP A 9 -10.65 1.89 19.50
CA ASP A 9 -10.30 0.64 18.81
C ASP A 9 -8.85 0.21 19.15
N VAL A 10 -8.56 0.00 20.45
CA VAL A 10 -7.38 -0.83 20.83
C VAL A 10 -7.73 -2.29 20.57
N ALA A 11 -7.93 -2.61 19.29
CA ALA A 11 -8.17 -3.98 18.85
C ALA A 11 -6.91 -4.82 19.15
N PRO A 12 -7.07 -6.10 19.49
CA PRO A 12 -5.93 -6.97 19.78
C PRO A 12 -4.96 -7.00 18.58
N THR A 13 -3.67 -7.19 18.84
CA THR A 13 -2.53 -7.09 17.89
C THR A 13 -2.52 -8.16 16.78
N PHE A 14 -3.67 -8.73 16.44
CA PHE A 14 -3.82 -9.72 15.39
C PHE A 14 -3.98 -9.05 14.03
N VAL A 15 -3.28 -9.60 13.03
CA VAL A 15 -3.34 -9.14 11.63
C VAL A 15 -4.77 -9.08 11.09
N ARG A 16 -5.64 -10.01 11.52
CA ARG A 16 -7.06 -10.06 11.12
C ARG A 16 -7.84 -8.83 11.56
N ALA A 17 -7.62 -8.34 12.78
CA ALA A 17 -8.31 -7.15 13.28
C ALA A 17 -7.90 -5.89 12.49
N CYS A 18 -6.60 -5.78 12.13
CA CYS A 18 -6.12 -4.72 11.24
C CYS A 18 -6.78 -4.78 9.86
N LEU A 19 -6.93 -5.98 9.30
CA LEU A 19 -7.60 -6.20 8.02
C LEU A 19 -9.07 -5.82 8.04
N ASP A 20 -9.81 -6.22 9.07
CA ASP A 20 -11.23 -5.90 9.21
C ASP A 20 -11.45 -4.40 9.45
N ARG A 21 -10.52 -3.73 10.16
CA ARG A 21 -10.52 -2.27 10.29
C ARG A 21 -10.31 -1.61 8.93
N ASN A 22 -9.29 -2.01 8.18
CA ASN A 22 -8.98 -1.41 6.87
C ASN A 22 -10.09 -1.65 5.84
N THR A 23 -10.69 -2.85 5.80
CA THR A 23 -11.84 -3.13 4.94
C THR A 23 -13.06 -2.28 5.30
N ARG A 24 -13.33 -2.05 6.59
CA ARG A 24 -14.43 -1.16 7.03
C ARG A 24 -14.20 0.27 6.55
N TRP A 25 -13.00 0.82 6.73
CA TRP A 25 -12.68 2.18 6.25
C TRP A 25 -12.71 2.29 4.73
N LEU A 26 -12.24 1.27 4.01
CA LEU A 26 -12.32 1.24 2.56
C LEU A 26 -13.77 1.23 2.08
N ARG A 27 -14.65 0.42 2.69
CA ARG A 27 -16.10 0.44 2.37
C ARG A 27 -16.74 1.81 2.62
N LEU A 28 -16.35 2.50 3.68
CA LEU A 28 -16.84 3.85 3.96
C LEU A 28 -16.41 4.83 2.85
N ARG A 29 -15.15 4.78 2.43
CA ARG A 29 -14.62 5.61 1.33
C ARG A 29 -15.29 5.32 0.01
N VAL A 30 -15.52 4.05 -0.32
CA VAL A 30 -16.26 3.64 -1.52
C VAL A 30 -17.70 4.15 -1.51
N ARG A 31 -18.33 4.29 -0.34
CA ARG A 31 -19.69 4.87 -0.24
C ARG A 31 -19.70 6.39 -0.33
N MET A 32 -18.70 7.07 0.23
CA MET A 32 -18.65 8.54 0.27
C MET A 32 -18.08 9.16 -1.01
N VAL A 33 -17.07 8.53 -1.61
CA VAL A 33 -16.37 9.03 -2.81
C VAL A 33 -16.22 7.89 -3.81
N SER A 34 -17.37 7.39 -4.28
CA SER A 34 -17.48 6.15 -5.04
C SER A 34 -16.64 6.10 -6.31
N LEU A 35 -16.55 7.21 -7.05
CA LEU A 35 -15.83 7.26 -8.32
C LEU A 35 -14.30 7.25 -8.11
N VAL A 36 -13.82 8.04 -7.14
CA VAL A 36 -12.38 8.15 -6.83
C VAL A 36 -11.87 6.91 -6.09
N ALA A 37 -12.60 6.44 -5.08
CA ALA A 37 -12.18 5.28 -4.29
C ALA A 37 -12.16 3.98 -5.12
N ARG A 38 -13.09 3.84 -6.08
CA ARG A 38 -13.20 2.61 -6.87
C ARG A 38 -12.22 2.52 -8.03
N VAL A 39 -11.76 3.67 -8.56
CA VAL A 39 -10.87 3.72 -9.74
C VAL A 39 -9.47 4.20 -9.38
N LEU A 40 -9.36 5.28 -8.59
CA LEU A 40 -8.09 5.94 -8.34
C LEU A 40 -7.29 5.27 -7.21
N GLU A 41 -7.97 4.84 -6.14
CA GLU A 41 -7.36 4.10 -5.02
C GLU A 41 -6.66 2.82 -5.50
N PRO A 42 -7.30 1.96 -6.32
CA PRO A 42 -6.60 0.83 -6.90
C PRO A 42 -5.46 1.26 -7.81
N LEU A 43 -5.68 2.24 -8.71
CA LEU A 43 -4.65 2.71 -9.63
C LEU A 43 -3.43 3.28 -8.92
N SER A 44 -3.58 3.78 -7.69
CA SER A 44 -2.49 4.37 -6.90
C SER A 44 -1.55 3.36 -6.24
N GLU A 45 -1.90 2.07 -6.24
CA GLU A 45 -1.03 1.02 -5.72
C GLU A 45 0.27 0.95 -6.52
N ALA A 46 1.39 0.79 -5.80
CA ALA A 46 2.75 0.89 -6.35
C ALA A 46 2.96 -0.08 -7.51
N SER A 47 2.33 -1.26 -7.43
CA SER A 47 2.32 -2.31 -8.44
C SER A 47 1.70 -1.88 -9.78
N ARG A 48 0.54 -1.20 -9.76
CA ARG A 48 -0.16 -0.79 -10.99
C ARG A 48 0.49 0.42 -11.65
N ILE A 49 0.88 1.43 -10.87
CA ILE A 49 1.64 2.57 -11.41
C ILE A 49 2.98 2.09 -11.94
N GLY A 50 3.68 1.20 -11.23
CA GLY A 50 4.96 0.66 -11.68
C GLY A 50 4.86 -0.08 -13.02
N LEU A 51 3.79 -0.85 -13.22
CA LEU A 51 3.57 -1.56 -14.48
C LEU A 51 3.27 -0.59 -15.63
N LEU A 52 2.40 0.41 -15.41
CA LEU A 52 2.11 1.44 -16.41
C LEU A 52 3.34 2.30 -16.73
N PHE A 53 4.13 2.67 -15.72
CA PHE A 53 5.33 3.48 -15.86
C PHE A 53 6.42 2.74 -16.64
N THR A 54 6.63 1.45 -16.35
CA THR A 54 7.60 0.62 -17.07
C THR A 54 7.16 0.36 -18.52
N LEU A 55 5.86 0.19 -18.79
CA LEU A 55 5.33 0.11 -20.15
C LEU A 55 5.52 1.40 -20.94
N ALA A 56 5.20 2.55 -20.33
CA ALA A 56 5.38 3.86 -20.96
C ALA A 56 6.85 4.15 -21.26
N LEU A 57 7.76 3.83 -20.33
CA LEU A 57 9.19 4.00 -20.54
C LEU A 57 9.79 3.00 -21.52
N ASN A 58 9.30 1.76 -21.57
CA ASN A 58 9.72 0.80 -22.59
C ASN A 58 9.33 1.32 -23.99
N TYR A 59 8.10 1.82 -24.15
CA TYR A 59 7.65 2.42 -25.41
C TYR A 59 8.51 3.62 -25.83
N LEU A 60 8.89 4.48 -24.88
CA LEU A 60 9.66 5.70 -25.17
C LEU A 60 11.15 5.44 -25.38
N SER A 61 11.73 4.50 -24.63
CA SER A 61 13.17 4.33 -24.51
C SER A 61 13.70 3.10 -25.28
N GLY A 62 12.84 2.17 -25.68
CA GLY A 62 13.23 0.92 -26.38
C GLY A 62 14.19 0.04 -25.59
N GLY A 63 14.46 0.38 -24.32
CA GLY A 63 15.40 -0.29 -23.44
C GLY A 63 14.79 -1.54 -22.80
N SER A 64 15.64 -2.37 -22.21
CA SER A 64 15.18 -3.56 -21.49
C SER A 64 14.29 -3.17 -20.30
N MET A 65 13.00 -3.50 -20.44
CA MET A 65 11.92 -3.26 -19.48
C MET A 65 12.27 -3.67 -18.04
N TYR A 66 13.10 -4.71 -17.92
CA TYR A 66 13.51 -5.27 -16.65
C TYR A 66 14.29 -4.29 -15.78
N TYR A 67 15.22 -3.53 -16.37
CA TYR A 67 16.03 -2.56 -15.61
C TYR A 67 15.19 -1.41 -15.09
N VAL A 68 14.28 -0.90 -15.92
CA VAL A 68 13.38 0.19 -15.55
C VAL A 68 12.47 -0.24 -14.39
N LEU A 69 11.98 -1.47 -14.44
CA LEU A 69 11.14 -2.04 -13.39
C LEU A 69 11.92 -2.15 -12.06
N LEU A 70 13.15 -2.66 -12.10
CA LEU A 70 13.98 -2.74 -10.90
C LEU A 70 14.27 -1.37 -10.28
N VAL A 71 14.60 -0.35 -11.09
CA VAL A 71 14.85 1.01 -10.60
C VAL A 71 13.59 1.61 -9.97
N TYR A 72 12.42 1.39 -10.59
CA TYR A 72 11.16 1.87 -10.04
C TYR A 72 10.83 1.21 -8.68
N PHE A 73 10.89 -0.12 -8.61
CA PHE A 73 10.61 -0.86 -7.37
C PHE A 73 11.61 -0.51 -6.26
N THR A 74 12.89 -0.34 -6.58
CA THR A 74 13.90 0.08 -5.60
C THR A 74 13.67 1.51 -5.11
N GLY A 75 13.35 2.46 -6.01
CA GLY A 75 12.99 3.83 -5.62
C GLY A 75 11.78 3.88 -4.70
N TRP A 76 10.74 3.10 -5.02
CA TRP A 76 9.51 3.07 -4.23
C TRP A 76 9.71 2.46 -2.84
N THR A 77 10.42 1.32 -2.78
CA THR A 77 10.76 0.68 -1.49
C THR A 77 11.64 1.57 -0.62
N MET A 78 12.53 2.38 -1.21
CA MET A 78 13.33 3.37 -0.48
C MET A 78 12.46 4.49 0.09
N LEU A 79 11.51 5.03 -0.68
CA LEU A 79 10.57 6.04 -0.18
C LEU A 79 9.76 5.51 1.01
N ASP A 80 9.21 4.31 0.89
CA ASP A 80 8.50 3.65 2.00
C ASP A 80 9.40 3.45 3.23
N TYR A 81 10.66 3.06 3.03
CA TYR A 81 11.63 2.91 4.11
C TYR A 81 11.91 4.25 4.80
N THR A 82 12.05 5.33 4.04
CA THR A 82 12.24 6.68 4.61
C THR A 82 11.02 7.16 5.39
N LEU A 83 9.81 6.91 4.88
CA LEU A 83 8.57 7.28 5.57
C LEU A 83 8.44 6.53 6.90
N LEU A 84 8.76 5.24 6.92
CA LEU A 84 8.71 4.45 8.13
C LEU A 84 9.76 4.89 9.15
N ARG A 85 10.97 5.23 8.68
CA ARG A 85 12.03 5.81 9.52
C ARG A 85 11.60 7.14 10.15
N SER A 86 10.90 7.98 9.39
CA SER A 86 10.34 9.25 9.87
C SER A 86 9.24 9.03 10.91
N LEU A 87 8.34 8.05 10.71
CA LEU A 87 7.29 7.72 11.68
C LEU A 87 7.85 7.18 13.00
N GLN A 88 8.90 6.37 12.92
CA GLN A 88 9.54 5.77 14.10
C GLN A 88 10.57 6.70 14.76
N ASN A 89 10.81 7.89 14.20
CA ASN A 89 11.82 8.85 14.65
C ASN A 89 13.17 8.18 15.00
N GLY A 90 13.55 7.14 14.25
CA GLY A 90 14.61 6.23 14.67
C GLY A 90 14.95 5.19 13.60
N LYS A 91 16.08 4.52 13.78
CA LYS A 91 16.52 3.46 12.86
C LYS A 91 15.71 2.19 13.17
N PRO A 92 14.98 1.62 12.20
CA PRO A 92 14.19 0.42 12.45
C PRO A 92 15.08 -0.74 12.90
N SER A 93 14.64 -1.48 13.90
CA SER A 93 15.43 -2.56 14.52
C SER A 93 15.46 -3.87 13.71
N PHE A 94 14.84 -3.91 12.53
CA PHE A 94 14.70 -5.11 11.71
C PHE A 94 15.61 -5.08 10.47
N PRO A 95 16.04 -6.27 9.98
CA PRO A 95 16.88 -6.36 8.79
C PRO A 95 16.09 -5.99 7.51
N PHE A 96 16.77 -5.39 6.53
CA PHE A 96 16.20 -4.97 5.25
C PHE A 96 15.39 -6.05 4.49
N PRO A 97 15.80 -7.33 4.40
CA PRO A 97 14.99 -8.35 3.73
C PRO A 97 13.64 -8.60 4.41
N VAL A 98 13.56 -8.47 5.74
CA VAL A 98 12.28 -8.59 6.47
C VAL A 98 11.38 -7.41 6.13
N PHE A 99 11.93 -6.20 6.01
CA PHE A 99 11.20 -5.04 5.52
C PHE A 99 10.63 -5.27 4.13
N LEU A 100 11.42 -5.84 3.22
CA LEU A 100 11.00 -6.11 1.85
C LEU A 100 9.86 -7.14 1.79
N LEU A 101 9.91 -8.20 2.59
CA LEU A 101 8.82 -9.18 2.70
C LEU A 101 7.55 -8.56 3.28
N VAL A 102 7.67 -7.73 4.31
CA VAL A 102 6.54 -7.00 4.90
C VAL A 102 5.92 -6.05 3.87
N TRP A 103 6.76 -5.33 3.13
CA TRP A 103 6.33 -4.44 2.04
C TRP A 103 5.56 -5.19 0.95
N LEU A 104 6.07 -6.34 0.49
CA LEU A 104 5.35 -7.20 -0.46
C LEU A 104 4.02 -7.73 0.11
N SER A 105 4.02 -8.15 1.37
CA SER A 105 2.79 -8.62 2.03
C SER A 105 1.74 -7.51 2.13
N ARG A 106 2.17 -6.26 2.37
CA ARG A 106 1.31 -5.08 2.41
C ARG A 106 0.65 -4.82 1.06
N GLU A 107 1.43 -4.88 -0.02
CA GLU A 107 0.93 -4.70 -1.39
C GLU A 107 -0.11 -5.79 -1.75
N LEU A 108 0.15 -7.05 -1.40
CA LEU A 108 -0.79 -8.16 -1.60
C LEU A 108 -2.06 -8.01 -0.75
N LEU A 109 -1.92 -7.57 0.50
CA LEU A 109 -3.05 -7.33 1.40
C LEU A 109 -3.94 -6.20 0.90
N ALA A 110 -3.36 -5.12 0.35
CA ALA A 110 -4.12 -4.03 -0.24
C ALA A 110 -5.00 -4.54 -1.40
N TYR A 111 -4.42 -5.36 -2.28
CA TYR A 111 -5.16 -6.00 -3.37
C TYR A 111 -6.27 -6.94 -2.87
N ALA A 112 -5.99 -7.77 -1.86
CA ALA A 112 -6.97 -8.66 -1.26
C ALA A 112 -8.12 -7.92 -0.56
N ILE A 113 -7.83 -6.84 0.17
CA ILE A 113 -8.82 -5.97 0.81
C ILE A 113 -9.74 -5.35 -0.23
N PHE A 114 -9.18 -4.90 -1.36
CA PHE A 114 -9.94 -4.30 -2.45
C PHE A 114 -10.92 -5.30 -3.09
N ILE A 115 -10.45 -6.51 -3.41
CA ILE A 115 -11.31 -7.59 -3.92
C ILE A 115 -12.43 -7.91 -2.91
N ARG A 116 -12.08 -8.05 -1.63
CA ARG A 116 -13.04 -8.35 -0.57
C ARG A 116 -14.09 -7.24 -0.38
N ALA A 117 -13.70 -5.98 -0.58
CA ALA A 117 -14.62 -4.83 -0.50
C ALA A 117 -15.53 -4.68 -1.73
N LEU A 118 -15.14 -5.23 -2.89
CA LEU A 118 -15.97 -5.22 -4.10
C LEU A 118 -16.96 -6.39 -4.15
N TYR A 119 -16.57 -7.56 -3.66
CA TYR A 119 -17.39 -8.79 -3.76
C TYR A 119 -18.54 -8.83 -2.75
N ASN A 120 -18.46 -8.08 -1.64
CA ASN A 120 -19.38 -8.17 -0.51
C ASN A 120 -19.96 -6.80 -0.12
#